data_AF-A0A9P8F7J7-F1
#
_entry.id   AF-A0A9P8F7J7-F1
#
_cell.length_a   1.000
_cell.length_b   1.000
_cell.length_c   1.000
_cell.angle_alpha   90.00
_cell.angle_beta   90.00
_cell.angle_gamma   90.00
#
_symmetry.space_group_name_H-M   'P 1'
#
loop_
_entity.id
_entity.type
_entity.pdbx_description
1 polymer ?
#
loop_
_entity_poly.entity_id
_entity_poly.type
_entity_poly.pdbx_seq_one_letter_code
_entity_poly.pdbx_strand_id
1 'polypeptide(L)'
;MPETLLGIRSDDQGRTETIAPGQEDHLPALCAKVHARVTAFLAAQPSTDRLRGVQEQTRLSLKVLEEALERYSLAELSLSYNGGKDCLVLLILYLAALHAHSVKTSTPLPDRLDSVYIVSPHPFPEVEDFVQLSIDTYRLNLARYAKSMRQAFEDYLHDNSHVKAIFVGTRRTDPHGATLKYFDPTDRGWPAFMRIHPVIDWHYAEVWTVSLSFPTPMKNARLI
;
A
#
# COMPACT_ATOMS: atom_id res chain seq x y z
N MET A 1 18.98 23.50 16.52
CA MET A 1 18.71 22.05 16.64
C MET A 1 17.74 21.69 15.52
N PRO A 2 18.05 20.78 14.58
CA PRO A 2 17.05 20.35 13.62
C PRO A 2 15.97 19.56 14.37
N GLU A 3 14.72 20.02 14.30
CA GLU A 3 13.57 19.33 14.89
C GLU A 3 13.45 17.92 14.30
N THR A 4 13.39 16.93 15.19
CA THR A 4 13.08 15.55 14.86
C THR A 4 11.63 15.52 14.37
N LEU A 5 11.43 15.44 13.06
CA LEU A 5 10.10 15.27 12.50
C LEU A 5 9.59 13.89 12.97
N LEU A 6 8.61 13.89 13.90
CA LEU A 6 7.64 12.80 14.14
C LEU A 6 7.94 11.73 15.19
N GLY A 7 8.92 11.90 16.09
CA GLY A 7 9.05 11.02 17.26
C GLY A 7 9.32 9.54 16.95
N ILE A 8 9.76 9.23 15.73
CA ILE A 8 10.28 7.90 15.35
C ILE A 8 11.77 7.93 15.66
N ARG A 9 12.27 6.98 16.47
CA ARG A 9 13.70 6.89 16.83
C ARG A 9 14.56 6.94 15.56
N SER A 10 15.31 8.03 15.43
CA SER A 10 16.38 8.20 14.44
C SER A 10 17.64 7.47 14.91
N ASP A 11 18.49 7.08 13.96
CA ASP A 11 19.89 6.81 14.27
C ASP A 11 20.59 8.08 14.81
N ASP A 12 21.84 7.95 15.25
CA ASP A 12 22.65 9.06 15.78
C ASP A 12 22.83 10.25 14.80
N GLN A 13 22.38 10.10 13.54
CA GLN A 13 22.42 11.12 12.49
C GLN A 13 21.05 11.72 12.15
N GLY A 14 19.99 11.41 12.90
CA GLY A 14 18.65 11.94 12.63
C GLY A 14 17.93 11.24 11.46
N ARG A 15 18.44 10.10 10.97
CA ARG A 15 17.82 9.35 9.87
C ARG A 15 16.93 8.25 10.42
N THR A 16 15.71 8.19 9.92
CA THR A 16 14.84 7.01 10.09
C THR A 16 15.34 5.94 9.12
N GLU A 17 15.64 4.73 9.61
CA GLU A 17 16.11 3.64 8.74
C GLU A 17 15.11 3.37 7.61
N THR A 18 15.57 3.38 6.35
CA THR A 18 14.76 3.03 5.18
C THR A 18 14.41 1.55 5.24
N ILE A 19 13.18 1.16 4.86
CA ILE A 19 12.90 -0.26 4.63
C ILE A 19 13.60 -0.64 3.33
N ALA A 20 14.70 -1.39 3.41
CA ALA A 20 15.51 -1.78 2.26
C ALA A 20 15.32 -3.27 1.90
N PRO A 21 15.54 -3.66 0.63
CA PRO A 21 15.54 -5.07 0.23
C PRO A 21 16.53 -5.89 1.05
N GLY A 22 16.18 -7.13 1.35
CA GLY A 22 17.07 -8.08 2.04
C GLY A 22 17.34 -7.79 3.51
N GLN A 23 16.66 -6.80 4.12
CA GLN A 23 16.72 -6.58 5.57
C GLN A 23 15.74 -7.45 6.35
N GLU A 24 14.63 -7.83 5.73
CA GLU A 24 13.59 -8.66 6.34
C GLU A 24 13.24 -9.80 5.37
N ASP A 25 13.67 -11.03 5.70
CA ASP A 25 13.48 -12.19 4.81
C ASP A 25 12.03 -12.72 4.83
N HIS A 26 11.25 -12.33 5.84
CA HIS A 26 9.92 -12.85 6.12
C HIS A 26 8.87 -11.75 6.22
N LEU A 27 7.74 -11.92 5.52
CA LEU A 27 6.63 -10.98 5.53
C LEU A 27 6.07 -10.66 6.94
N PRO A 28 5.92 -11.63 7.87
CA PRO A 28 5.47 -11.32 9.23
C PRO A 28 6.34 -10.30 9.98
N ALA A 29 7.67 -10.43 9.88
CA ALA A 29 8.63 -9.52 10.53
C ALA A 29 8.56 -8.12 9.91
N LEU A 30 8.49 -8.05 8.57
CA LEU A 30 8.27 -6.80 7.85
C LEU A 30 6.96 -6.12 8.27
N CYS A 31 5.85 -6.86 8.32
CA CYS A 31 4.55 -6.33 8.75
C CYS A 31 4.62 -5.79 10.18
N ALA A 32 5.26 -6.51 11.10
CA ALA A 32 5.46 -6.06 12.49
C ALA A 32 6.25 -4.74 12.58
N LYS A 33 7.34 -4.63 11.81
CA LYS A 33 8.17 -3.42 11.74
C LYS A 33 7.40 -2.22 11.18
N VAL A 34 6.66 -2.43 10.10
CA VAL A 34 5.81 -1.40 9.48
C VAL A 34 4.70 -0.98 10.44
N HIS A 35 4.02 -1.94 11.07
CA HIS A 35 3.00 -1.68 12.08
C HIS A 35 3.53 -0.84 13.24
N ALA A 36 4.68 -1.20 13.80
CA ALA A 36 5.28 -0.44 14.90
C ALA A 36 5.56 1.02 14.51
N ARG A 37 6.04 1.27 13.28
CA ARG A 37 6.27 2.63 12.77
C ARG A 37 4.98 3.41 12.56
N VAL A 38 3.95 2.79 12.00
CA VAL A 38 2.63 3.41 11.81
C VAL A 38 2.00 3.74 13.16
N THR A 39 2.06 2.83 14.13
CA THR A 39 1.57 3.05 15.50
C THR A 39 2.33 4.18 16.19
N ALA A 40 3.65 4.24 16.08
CA ALA A 40 4.45 5.34 16.62
C ALA A 40 4.08 6.69 15.97
N PHE A 41 3.94 6.72 14.64
CA PHE A 41 3.49 7.91 13.91
C PHE A 41 2.11 8.39 14.39
N LEU A 42 1.16 7.49 14.62
CA LEU A 42 -0.19 7.81 15.08
C LEU A 42 -0.25 8.24 16.57
N ALA A 43 0.72 7.81 17.38
CA ALA A 43 0.81 8.16 18.80
C ALA A 43 1.53 9.50 19.04
N ALA A 44 2.38 9.95 18.11
CA ALA A 44 3.07 11.22 18.21
C ALA A 44 2.09 12.40 18.18
N GLN A 45 2.37 13.45 18.96
CA GLN A 45 1.60 14.69 18.86
C GLN A 45 1.92 15.41 17.54
N PRO A 46 0.91 15.79 16.73
CA PRO A 46 1.15 16.45 15.46
C PRO A 46 1.63 17.89 15.69
N SER A 47 2.80 18.23 15.14
CA SER A 47 3.36 19.59 15.22
C SER A 47 2.74 20.58 14.23
N THR A 48 1.95 20.09 13.27
CA THR A 48 1.27 20.90 12.24
C THR A 48 -0.13 20.34 11.94
N ASP A 49 -1.03 21.18 11.45
CA ASP A 49 -2.36 20.75 10.99
C ASP A 49 -2.28 19.76 9.83
N ARG A 50 -1.27 19.90 8.97
CA ARG A 50 -1.00 18.91 7.91
C ARG A 50 -0.75 17.53 8.50
N LEU A 51 0.11 17.43 9.52
CA LEU A 51 0.41 16.15 10.17
C LEU A 51 -0.79 15.57 10.88
N ARG A 52 -1.60 16.41 11.51
CA ARG A 52 -2.88 16.00 12.10
C ARG A 52 -3.80 15.38 11.05
N GLY A 53 -3.97 16.03 9.90
CA GLY A 53 -4.75 15.51 8.77
C GLY A 53 -4.22 14.16 8.26
N VAL A 54 -2.90 14.02 8.10
CA VAL A 54 -2.29 12.74 7.70
C VAL A 54 -2.57 11.63 8.71
N GLN A 55 -2.47 11.92 10.02
CA GLN A 55 -2.80 10.95 11.05
C GLN A 55 -4.29 10.57 11.03
N GLU A 56 -5.19 11.52 10.81
CA GLU A 56 -6.62 11.27 10.66
C GLU A 56 -6.91 10.38 9.46
N GLN A 57 -6.35 10.69 8.29
CA GLN A 57 -6.51 9.88 7.08
C GLN A 57 -5.89 8.49 7.23
N THR A 58 -4.74 8.39 7.89
CA THR A 58 -4.13 7.09 8.22
C THR A 58 -5.06 6.23 9.05
N ARG A 59 -5.72 6.80 10.09
CA ARG A 59 -6.70 6.06 10.89
C ARG A 59 -7.92 5.63 10.08
N LEU A 60 -8.41 6.47 9.16
CA LEU A 60 -9.53 6.12 8.29
C LEU A 60 -9.17 4.98 7.34
N SER A 61 -8.02 5.05 6.67
CA SER A 61 -7.53 3.97 5.81
C SER A 61 -7.35 2.65 6.56
N LEU A 62 -6.79 2.68 7.77
CA LEU A 62 -6.63 1.47 8.59
C LEU A 62 -7.98 0.83 8.96
N LYS A 63 -9.03 1.62 9.21
CA LYS A 63 -10.38 1.09 9.42
C LYS A 63 -10.94 0.38 8.19
N VAL A 64 -10.74 0.95 7.00
CA VAL A 64 -11.18 0.33 5.73
C VAL A 64 -10.42 -0.98 5.48
N LEU A 65 -9.12 -1.00 5.76
CA LEU A 65 -8.28 -2.19 5.65
C LEU A 65 -8.69 -3.27 6.67
N GLU A 66 -8.98 -2.89 7.91
CA GLU A 66 -9.50 -3.80 8.94
C GLU A 66 -10.84 -4.42 8.50
N GLU A 67 -11.78 -3.61 8.02
CA GLU A 67 -13.07 -4.07 7.49
C GLU A 67 -12.90 -5.03 6.30
N ALA A 68 -11.93 -4.78 5.41
CA ALA A 68 -11.62 -5.69 4.32
C ALA A 68 -11.09 -7.04 4.83
N LEU A 69 -10.17 -7.02 5.79
CA LEU A 69 -9.60 -8.22 6.42
C LEU A 69 -10.61 -9.02 7.25
N GLU A 70 -11.70 -8.39 7.70
CA GLU A 70 -12.81 -9.07 8.35
C GLU A 70 -13.80 -9.69 7.34
N ARG A 71 -13.89 -9.14 6.13
CA ARG A 71 -14.82 -9.60 5.08
C ARG A 71 -14.26 -10.70 4.19
N TYR A 72 -12.95 -10.71 3.99
CA TYR A 72 -12.26 -11.59 3.06
C TYR A 72 -11.10 -12.29 3.76
N SER A 73 -10.89 -13.57 3.45
CA SER A 73 -9.65 -14.26 3.81
C SER A 73 -8.47 -13.65 3.06
N LEU A 74 -7.25 -13.85 3.57
CA LEU A 74 -6.04 -13.31 2.95
C LEU A 74 -5.84 -13.80 1.50
N ALA A 75 -6.24 -15.04 1.20
CA ALA A 75 -6.15 -15.59 -0.15
C ALA A 75 -7.15 -14.91 -1.11
N GLU A 76 -8.29 -14.42 -0.62
CA GLU A 76 -9.28 -13.75 -1.46
C GLU A 76 -8.91 -12.29 -1.79
N LEU A 77 -7.82 -11.78 -1.20
CA LEU A 77 -7.37 -10.40 -1.32
C LEU A 77 -6.13 -10.29 -2.22
N SER A 78 -6.13 -9.28 -3.08
CA SER A 78 -4.96 -8.90 -3.87
C SER A 78 -4.74 -7.39 -3.86
N LEU A 79 -3.53 -6.95 -4.20
CA LEU A 79 -3.17 -5.54 -4.32
C LEU A 79 -2.84 -5.17 -5.77
N SER A 80 -3.54 -4.18 -6.33
CA SER A 80 -3.13 -3.56 -7.60
C SER A 80 -1.95 -2.62 -7.35
N TYR A 81 -0.76 -3.01 -7.79
CA TYR A 81 0.49 -2.29 -7.53
C TYR A 81 1.20 -1.92 -8.84
N ASN A 82 1.45 -0.62 -9.05
CA ASN A 82 2.08 -0.11 -10.28
C ASN A 82 3.36 0.70 -10.01
N GLY A 83 3.92 0.61 -8.80
CA GLY A 83 5.10 1.40 -8.42
C GLY A 83 4.82 2.88 -8.17
N GLY A 84 3.57 3.34 -8.24
CA GLY A 84 3.20 4.71 -7.92
C GLY A 84 3.22 5.01 -6.41
N LYS A 85 3.33 6.29 -6.06
CA LYS A 85 3.28 6.77 -4.66
C LYS A 85 1.98 6.38 -3.94
N ASP A 86 0.85 6.40 -4.64
CA ASP A 86 -0.47 6.19 -4.03
C ASP A 86 -0.67 4.71 -3.66
N CYS A 87 -0.29 3.77 -4.55
CA CYS A 87 -0.31 2.34 -4.22
C CYS A 87 0.80 1.95 -3.23
N LEU A 88 1.92 2.69 -3.18
CA LEU A 88 2.96 2.50 -2.16
C LEU A 88 2.46 2.88 -0.76
N VAL A 89 1.78 4.03 -0.61
CA VAL A 89 1.16 4.41 0.67
C VAL A 89 0.14 3.34 1.09
N LEU A 90 -0.72 2.91 0.17
CA LEU A 90 -1.68 1.84 0.40
C LEU A 90 -0.99 0.54 0.86
N LEU A 91 0.10 0.13 0.20
CA LEU A 91 0.88 -1.05 0.58
C LEU A 91 1.43 -0.94 2.01
N ILE A 92 2.03 0.20 2.37
CA ILE A 92 2.56 0.43 3.73
C ILE A 92 1.45 0.31 4.79
N LEU A 93 0.28 0.91 4.53
CA LEU A 93 -0.85 0.82 5.45
C LEU A 93 -1.42 -0.61 5.52
N TYR A 94 -1.46 -1.32 4.39
CA TYR A 94 -1.92 -2.70 4.34
C TYR A 94 -1.00 -3.63 5.14
N LEU A 95 0.32 -3.49 5.04
CA LEU A 95 1.29 -4.24 5.86
C LEU A 95 1.08 -4.00 7.36
N ALA A 96 0.79 -2.76 7.76
CA ALA A 96 0.48 -2.44 9.15
C ALA A 96 -0.83 -3.09 9.63
N ALA A 97 -1.86 -3.10 8.78
CA ALA A 97 -3.15 -3.72 9.08
C ALA A 97 -3.05 -5.25 9.14
N LEU A 98 -2.26 -5.87 8.26
CA LEU A 98 -2.01 -7.32 8.26
C LEU A 98 -1.41 -7.80 9.59
N HIS A 99 -0.41 -7.09 10.11
CA HIS A 99 0.15 -7.43 11.42
C HIS A 99 -0.90 -7.36 12.53
N ALA A 100 -1.65 -6.25 12.60
CA ALA A 100 -2.69 -6.06 13.60
C ALA A 100 -3.74 -7.17 13.54
N HIS A 101 -4.21 -7.51 12.33
CA HIS A 101 -5.19 -8.57 12.10
C HIS A 101 -4.64 -9.96 12.46
N SER A 102 -3.40 -10.27 12.06
CA SER A 102 -2.73 -11.54 12.38
C SER A 102 -2.61 -11.75 13.89
N VAL A 103 -2.20 -10.72 14.64
CA VAL A 103 -2.14 -10.77 16.10
C VAL A 103 -3.55 -10.91 16.72
N LYS A 104 -4.52 -10.10 16.26
CA LYS A 104 -5.91 -10.09 16.76
C LYS A 104 -6.59 -11.45 16.59
N THR A 105 -6.34 -12.12 15.46
CA THR A 105 -7.04 -13.36 15.08
C THR A 105 -6.21 -14.62 15.25
N SER A 106 -4.91 -14.49 15.59
CA SER A 106 -3.93 -15.58 15.54
C SER A 106 -3.83 -16.27 14.17
N THR A 107 -4.18 -15.55 13.09
CA THR A 107 -4.07 -16.05 11.72
C THR A 107 -2.64 -15.87 11.21
N PRO A 108 -1.97 -16.92 10.73
CA PRO A 108 -0.63 -16.79 10.17
C PRO A 108 -0.67 -15.97 8.87
N LEU A 109 0.34 -15.11 8.67
CA LEU A 109 0.53 -14.39 7.42
C LEU A 109 1.25 -15.28 6.39
N PRO A 110 0.96 -15.10 5.08
CA PRO A 110 1.67 -15.82 4.03
C PRO A 110 3.13 -15.34 3.91
N ASP A 111 3.94 -16.02 3.09
CA ASP A 111 5.33 -15.61 2.81
C ASP A 111 5.44 -14.40 1.87
N ARG A 112 4.43 -14.21 1.02
CA ARG A 112 4.32 -13.14 0.03
C ARG A 112 2.87 -12.66 -0.11
N LEU A 113 2.69 -11.42 -0.55
CA LEU A 113 1.38 -10.83 -0.82
C LEU A 113 1.02 -10.92 -2.29
N ASP A 114 -0.14 -11.50 -2.59
CA ASP A 114 -0.65 -11.51 -3.95
C ASP A 114 -0.94 -10.09 -4.43
N SER A 115 -0.43 -9.80 -5.62
CA SER A 115 -0.49 -8.48 -6.21
C SER A 115 -0.51 -8.59 -7.73
N VAL A 116 -1.08 -7.58 -8.37
CA VAL A 116 -1.21 -7.51 -9.82
C VAL A 116 -0.68 -6.18 -10.33
N TYR A 117 0.09 -6.26 -11.41
CA TYR A 117 0.61 -5.11 -12.15
C TYR A 117 0.19 -5.19 -13.61
N ILE A 118 -0.59 -4.19 -14.04
CA ILE A 118 -0.99 -4.02 -15.42
C ILE A 118 0.05 -3.13 -16.10
N VAL A 119 0.86 -3.74 -16.95
CA VAL A 119 2.03 -3.11 -17.56
C VAL A 119 1.58 -2.15 -18.65
N SER A 120 2.04 -0.91 -18.58
CA SER A 120 1.84 0.09 -19.64
C SER A 120 2.47 -0.41 -20.95
N PRO A 121 1.90 -0.09 -22.14
CA PRO A 121 2.55 -0.39 -23.42
C PRO A 121 3.95 0.21 -23.58
N HIS A 122 4.20 1.32 -22.89
CA HIS A 122 5.48 2.03 -22.89
C HIS A 122 5.87 2.36 -21.44
N PRO A 123 6.37 1.38 -20.66
CA PRO A 123 6.78 1.62 -19.29
C PRO A 123 8.12 2.36 -19.28
N PHE A 124 8.28 3.28 -18.35
CA PHE A 124 9.57 3.91 -18.09
C PHE A 124 10.47 2.89 -17.37
N PRO A 125 11.73 2.65 -17.82
CA PRO A 125 12.62 1.67 -17.19
C PRO A 125 12.78 1.88 -15.69
N GLU A 126 12.84 3.14 -15.25
CA GLU A 126 13.00 3.50 -13.85
C GLU A 126 11.80 3.06 -13.00
N VAL A 127 10.58 3.09 -13.57
CA VAL A 127 9.38 2.57 -12.90
C VAL A 127 9.46 1.05 -12.76
N GLU A 128 9.94 0.34 -13.78
CA GLU A 128 10.12 -1.11 -13.73
C GLU A 128 11.18 -1.51 -12.70
N ASP A 129 12.30 -0.79 -12.65
CA ASP A 129 13.33 -0.98 -11.63
C ASP A 129 12.76 -0.75 -10.23
N PHE A 130 11.95 0.29 -10.05
CA PHE A 130 11.30 0.57 -8.77
C PHE A 130 10.25 -0.49 -8.38
N VAL A 131 9.48 -0.99 -9.35
CA VAL A 131 8.54 -2.10 -9.12
C VAL A 131 9.31 -3.35 -8.70
N GLN A 132 10.40 -3.69 -9.38
CA GLN A 132 11.23 -4.84 -9.02
C GLN A 132 11.81 -4.69 -7.61
N LEU A 133 12.35 -3.52 -7.29
CA LEU A 133 12.85 -3.20 -5.96
C LEU A 133 11.75 -3.36 -4.89
N SER A 134 10.52 -2.99 -5.21
CA SER A 134 9.37 -3.08 -4.32
C SER A 134 8.89 -4.53 -4.14
N ILE A 135 8.98 -5.37 -5.18
CA ILE A 135 8.71 -6.82 -5.06
C ILE A 135 9.62 -7.44 -4.00
N ASP A 136 10.91 -7.13 -4.06
CA ASP A 136 11.90 -7.70 -3.16
C ASP A 136 11.80 -7.09 -1.75
N THR A 137 11.59 -5.78 -1.66
CA THR A 137 11.46 -5.06 -0.37
C THR A 137 10.20 -5.46 0.39
N TYR A 138 9.07 -5.57 -0.31
CA TYR A 138 7.75 -5.74 0.31
C TYR A 138 7.17 -7.14 0.15
N ARG A 139 7.98 -8.09 -0.33
CA ARG A 139 7.63 -9.51 -0.45
C ARG A 139 6.36 -9.70 -1.29
N LEU A 140 6.30 -9.06 -2.45
CA LEU A 140 5.15 -9.18 -3.34
C LEU A 140 5.23 -10.45 -4.19
N ASN A 141 4.11 -11.13 -4.39
CA ASN A 141 3.91 -12.10 -5.45
C ASN A 141 3.19 -11.35 -6.59
N LEU A 142 3.98 -10.70 -7.46
CA LEU A 142 3.45 -9.76 -8.46
C LEU A 142 3.21 -10.43 -9.80
N ALA A 143 1.93 -10.66 -10.13
CA ALA A 143 1.51 -11.11 -11.45
C ALA A 143 1.49 -9.93 -12.43
N ARG A 144 2.05 -10.12 -13.63
CA ARG A 144 2.23 -9.05 -14.64
C ARG A 144 1.43 -9.35 -15.90
N TYR A 145 0.66 -8.36 -16.35
CA TYR A 145 -0.17 -8.47 -17.56
C TYR A 145 0.00 -7.25 -18.46
N ALA A 146 0.44 -7.46 -19.70
CA ALA A 146 0.61 -6.41 -20.71
C ALA A 146 -0.58 -6.37 -21.69
N LYS A 147 -1.76 -6.02 -21.17
CA LYS A 147 -3.03 -5.93 -21.93
C LYS A 147 -3.82 -4.70 -21.48
N SER A 148 -4.95 -4.42 -22.15
CA SER A 148 -5.90 -3.42 -21.66
C SER A 148 -6.34 -3.76 -20.23
N MET A 149 -6.61 -2.74 -19.40
CA MET A 149 -6.89 -2.93 -17.98
C MET A 149 -7.98 -3.98 -17.70
N ARG A 150 -9.06 -3.94 -18.47
CA ARG A 150 -10.15 -4.91 -18.37
C ARG A 150 -9.70 -6.34 -18.68
N GLN A 151 -8.99 -6.54 -19.79
CA GLN A 151 -8.51 -7.87 -20.20
C GLN A 151 -7.46 -8.40 -19.23
N ALA A 152 -6.59 -7.53 -18.72
CA ALA A 152 -5.59 -7.90 -17.73
C ALA A 152 -6.22 -8.41 -16.43
N PHE A 153 -7.28 -7.74 -15.92
CA PHE A 153 -8.02 -8.25 -14.77
C PHE A 153 -8.83 -9.52 -15.07
N GLU A 154 -9.34 -9.67 -16.29
CA GLU A 154 -10.03 -10.89 -16.72
C GLU A 154 -9.09 -12.10 -16.70
N ASP A 155 -7.90 -11.96 -17.27
CA ASP A 155 -6.87 -13.00 -17.21
C ASP A 155 -6.40 -13.23 -15.77
N TYR A 156 -6.13 -12.17 -15.00
CA TYR A 156 -5.67 -12.29 -13.62
C TYR A 156 -6.64 -13.07 -12.74
N LEU A 157 -7.94 -12.78 -12.85
CA LEU A 157 -8.99 -13.47 -12.09
C LEU A 157 -9.28 -14.87 -12.64
N HIS A 158 -8.99 -15.14 -13.90
CA HIS A 158 -9.00 -16.50 -14.43
C HIS A 158 -7.87 -17.34 -13.80
N ASP A 159 -6.65 -16.81 -13.80
CA ASP A 159 -5.47 -17.46 -13.23
C ASP A 159 -5.57 -17.59 -11.70
N ASN A 160 -6.26 -16.63 -11.05
CA ASN A 160 -6.41 -16.52 -9.60
C ASN A 160 -7.88 -16.49 -9.19
N SER A 161 -8.64 -17.52 -9.59
CA SER A 161 -10.10 -17.64 -9.38
C SER A 161 -10.59 -17.57 -7.92
N HIS A 162 -9.67 -17.64 -6.96
CA HIS A 162 -9.93 -17.50 -5.54
C HIS A 162 -9.97 -16.02 -5.08
N VAL A 163 -9.38 -15.09 -5.84
CA VAL A 163 -9.39 -13.65 -5.53
C VAL A 163 -10.80 -13.09 -5.72
N LYS A 164 -11.29 -12.38 -4.71
CA LYS A 164 -12.63 -11.76 -4.69
C LYS A 164 -12.58 -10.24 -4.55
N ALA A 165 -11.49 -9.72 -4.00
CA ALA A 165 -11.34 -8.29 -3.75
C ALA A 165 -9.91 -7.81 -4.03
N ILE A 166 -9.81 -6.62 -4.62
CA ILE A 166 -8.54 -6.02 -5.00
C ILE A 166 -8.44 -4.61 -4.43
N PHE A 167 -7.38 -4.35 -3.69
CA PHE A 167 -7.04 -3.01 -3.20
C PHE A 167 -6.49 -2.14 -4.35
N VAL A 168 -7.01 -0.92 -4.48
CA VAL A 168 -6.66 0.01 -5.57
C VAL A 168 -6.35 1.40 -5.01
N GLY A 169 -5.19 1.94 -5.38
CA GLY A 169 -4.69 3.24 -4.94
C GLY A 169 -5.31 4.47 -5.63
N THR A 170 -6.55 4.40 -6.09
CA THR A 170 -7.26 5.53 -6.73
C THR A 170 -7.73 6.54 -5.69
N ARG A 171 -7.58 7.84 -5.99
CA ARG A 171 -8.08 8.96 -5.18
C ARG A 171 -9.28 9.63 -5.84
N ARG A 172 -10.07 10.39 -5.08
CA ARG A 172 -11.21 11.16 -5.61
C ARG A 172 -10.85 12.12 -6.74
N THR A 173 -9.63 12.66 -6.70
CA THR A 173 -9.12 13.62 -7.69
C THR A 173 -8.61 12.97 -8.97
N ASP A 174 -8.49 11.64 -9.00
CA ASP A 174 -8.03 10.92 -10.17
C ASP A 174 -9.20 10.74 -11.17
N PRO A 175 -8.93 10.50 -12.47
CA PRO A 175 -9.99 10.27 -13.46
C PRO A 175 -10.95 9.17 -13.02
N HIS A 176 -12.26 9.46 -13.10
CA HIS A 176 -13.35 8.58 -12.65
C HIS A 176 -13.40 8.29 -11.14
N GLY A 177 -12.57 8.92 -10.31
CA GLY A 177 -12.50 8.67 -8.87
C GLY A 177 -13.55 9.40 -8.01
N ALA A 178 -14.18 10.46 -8.53
CA ALA A 178 -14.95 11.40 -7.72
C ALA A 178 -16.11 10.77 -6.92
N THR A 179 -16.82 9.80 -7.53
CA THR A 179 -18.01 9.15 -6.96
C THR A 179 -17.73 7.79 -6.34
N LEU A 180 -16.47 7.33 -6.34
CA LEU A 180 -16.09 6.06 -5.74
C LEU A 180 -16.24 6.12 -4.20
N LYS A 181 -16.55 4.98 -3.62
CA LYS A 181 -16.67 4.66 -2.20
C LYS A 181 -15.43 3.85 -1.79
N TYR A 182 -15.34 3.54 -0.49
CA TYR A 182 -14.27 2.67 -0.01
C TYR A 182 -14.37 1.23 -0.53
N PHE A 183 -15.59 0.76 -0.81
CA PHE A 183 -15.88 -0.57 -1.36
C PHE A 183 -16.85 -0.40 -2.51
N ASP A 184 -16.40 -0.69 -3.73
CA ASP A 184 -17.25 -0.67 -4.92
C ASP A 184 -17.07 -1.97 -5.72
N PRO A 185 -18.15 -2.73 -6.00
CA PRO A 185 -18.07 -3.77 -7.00
C PRO A 185 -17.67 -3.15 -8.35
N THR A 186 -17.02 -3.94 -9.19
CA THR A 186 -16.73 -3.52 -10.56
C THR A 186 -18.00 -3.22 -11.36
N ASP A 187 -17.86 -2.32 -12.32
CA ASP A 187 -18.97 -1.88 -13.15
C ASP A 187 -19.39 -2.96 -14.15
N ARG A 188 -20.62 -2.88 -14.67
CA ARG A 188 -21.11 -3.84 -15.67
C ARG A 188 -20.16 -3.90 -16.87
N GLY A 189 -19.78 -5.13 -17.25
CA GLY A 189 -18.88 -5.37 -18.38
C GLY A 189 -17.39 -5.46 -17.99
N TRP A 190 -17.05 -5.29 -16.71
CA TRP A 190 -15.78 -5.68 -16.12
C TRP A 190 -15.89 -7.09 -15.49
N PRO A 191 -14.76 -7.80 -15.32
CA PRO A 191 -14.76 -9.01 -14.49
C PRO A 191 -15.20 -8.68 -13.07
N ALA A 192 -15.93 -9.60 -12.43
CA ALA A 192 -16.58 -9.36 -11.14
C ALA A 192 -15.58 -9.48 -9.97
N PHE A 193 -15.33 -8.37 -9.28
CA PHE A 193 -14.60 -8.35 -8.01
C PHE A 193 -14.95 -7.07 -7.22
N MET A 194 -14.60 -7.04 -5.94
CA MET A 194 -14.72 -5.84 -5.11
C MET A 194 -13.47 -4.97 -5.25
N ARG A 195 -13.62 -3.72 -5.70
CA ARG A 195 -12.57 -2.71 -5.60
C ARG A 195 -12.60 -2.11 -4.21
N ILE A 196 -11.44 -2.07 -3.55
CA ILE A 196 -11.29 -1.47 -2.22
C ILE A 196 -10.35 -0.28 -2.33
N HIS A 197 -10.76 0.88 -1.84
CA HIS A 197 -10.04 2.15 -2.01
C HIS A 197 -9.66 2.80 -0.66
N PRO A 198 -8.75 2.22 0.15
CA PRO A 198 -8.45 2.74 1.48
C PRO A 198 -7.85 4.14 1.49
N VAL A 199 -7.23 4.56 0.39
CA VAL A 199 -6.56 5.87 0.25
C VAL A 199 -7.37 6.87 -0.58
N ILE A 200 -8.68 6.62 -0.80
CA ILE A 200 -9.49 7.41 -1.74
C ILE A 200 -9.57 8.91 -1.43
N ASP A 201 -9.57 9.28 -0.14
CA ASP A 201 -9.69 10.66 0.33
C ASP A 201 -8.34 11.33 0.59
N TRP A 202 -7.23 10.70 0.20
CA TRP A 202 -5.89 11.25 0.40
C TRP A 202 -5.59 12.38 -0.59
N HIS A 203 -4.95 13.43 -0.07
CA HIS A 203 -4.47 14.55 -0.85
C HIS A 203 -2.98 14.39 -1.17
N TYR A 204 -2.51 15.06 -2.22
CA TYR A 204 -1.09 15.00 -2.63
C TYR A 204 -0.14 15.28 -1.47
N ALA A 205 -0.39 16.34 -0.69
CA ALA A 205 0.45 16.69 0.46
C ALA A 205 0.56 15.56 1.50
N GLU A 206 -0.50 14.77 1.69
CA GLU A 206 -0.55 13.68 2.66
C GLU A 206 0.26 12.47 2.19
N VAL A 207 0.13 12.12 0.91
CA VAL A 207 0.90 11.05 0.26
C VAL A 207 2.41 11.35 0.33
N TRP A 208 2.81 12.60 0.10
CA TRP A 208 4.20 13.02 0.27
C TRP A 208 4.65 13.00 1.71
N THR A 209 3.81 13.44 2.63
CA THR A 209 4.16 13.45 4.05
C THR A 209 4.41 12.03 4.55
N VAL A 210 3.59 11.05 4.19
CA VAL A 210 3.85 9.64 4.52
C VAL A 210 5.09 9.13 3.82
N SER A 211 5.28 9.42 2.53
CA SER A 211 6.52 9.06 1.83
C SER A 211 7.75 9.67 2.52
N LEU A 212 7.61 10.86 3.12
CA LEU A 212 8.64 11.53 3.90
C LEU A 212 8.91 10.84 5.24
N SER A 213 7.85 10.53 5.99
CA SER A 213 7.89 9.89 7.32
C SER A 213 8.34 8.44 7.27
N PHE A 214 8.05 7.75 6.18
CA PHE A 214 8.42 6.36 5.94
C PHE A 214 9.41 6.34 4.78
N PRO A 215 10.72 6.46 5.03
CA PRO A 215 11.69 6.38 3.96
C PRO A 215 11.55 5.04 3.24
N THR A 216 11.10 5.13 1.99
CA THR A 216 10.93 4.04 1.05
C THR A 216 11.98 4.16 -0.05
N PRO A 217 12.25 3.07 -0.79
CA PRO A 217 13.22 3.11 -1.88
C PRO A 217 12.88 4.13 -2.98
N MET A 218 11.61 4.56 -3.07
CA MET A 218 11.11 5.53 -4.05
C MET A 218 11.83 6.87 -4.00
N LYS A 219 12.33 7.29 -2.82
CA LYS A 219 13.08 8.54 -2.66
C LYS A 219 14.50 8.49 -3.22
N ASN A 220 15.08 7.28 -3.30
CA ASN A 220 16.46 7.09 -3.74
C ASN A 220 16.55 6.89 -5.26
N ALA A 221 15.48 6.37 -5.86
CA ALA A 221 15.28 6.46 -7.29
C ALA A 221 14.99 7.93 -7.64
N ARG A 222 15.76 8.54 -8.54
CA ARG A 222 15.51 9.90 -9.07
C ARG A 222 14.28 9.88 -9.99
N LEU A 223 13.14 9.51 -9.44
CA LEU A 223 11.84 9.39 -10.09
C LEU A 223 10.92 10.49 -9.57
N ILE A 224 11.37 11.73 -9.71
CA ILE A 224 10.56 12.94 -9.54
C ILE A 224 11.04 13.98 -10.55
#